data_AF-A0A5J5IV16-F1
#
_entry.id   AF-A0A5J5IV16-F1
#
_cell.length_a   1.000
_cell.length_b   1.000
_cell.length_c   1.000
_cell.angle_alpha   90.00
_cell.angle_beta   90.00
_cell.angle_gamma   90.00
#
_symmetry.space_group_name_H-M   'P 1'
#
loop_
_entity.id
_entity.type
_entity.pdbx_description
1 polymer ?
#
loop_
_entity_poly.entity_id
_entity_poly.type
_entity_poly.pdbx_seq_one_letter_code
_entity_poly.pdbx_strand_id
1 'polypeptide(L)'
;MTDRVIVTDVADLTAVLDSIDRVAAVRGWRTRRPSDTARVEADARSAQVALRMPSPVVVVLEIDPDAADPLRPVDATALLAARPVPGAVADGRRGLHGA
;
A
#
# COMPACT_ATOMS: atom_id res chain seq x y z
N MET A 1 -7.73 1.85 13.47
CA MET A 1 -6.31 2.28 13.38
C MET A 1 -5.83 1.96 11.98
N THR A 2 -5.09 2.85 11.30
CA THR A 2 -4.65 2.66 9.91
C THR A 2 -3.13 2.68 9.81
N ASP A 3 -2.57 2.04 8.78
CA ASP A 3 -1.14 2.08 8.45
C ASP A 3 -0.96 2.36 6.95
N ARG A 4 0.28 2.49 6.47
CA ARG A 4 0.56 2.89 5.08
C ARG A 4 1.49 1.93 4.37
N VAL A 5 1.20 1.75 3.09
CA VAL A 5 2.02 1.01 2.12
C VAL A 5 2.38 1.96 0.99
N ILE A 6 3.65 1.97 0.60
CA ILE A 6 4.15 2.68 -0.56
C ILE A 6 4.23 1.68 -1.72
N VAL A 7 3.50 1.95 -2.79
CA VAL A 7 3.59 1.21 -4.05
C VAL A 7 4.66 1.88 -4.92
N THR A 8 5.74 1.16 -5.17
CA THR A 8 6.89 1.63 -5.96
C THR A 8 6.77 1.24 -7.42
N ASP A 9 6.06 0.15 -7.71
CA ASP A 9 5.74 -0.26 -9.08
C ASP A 9 4.33 0.22 -9.45
N VAL A 10 4.27 1.38 -10.08
CA VAL A 10 3.00 2.03 -10.44
C VAL A 10 2.47 1.55 -11.79
N ALA A 11 3.29 0.88 -12.62
CA ALA A 11 2.84 0.43 -13.94
C ALA A 11 1.75 -0.65 -13.85
N ASP A 12 1.74 -1.39 -12.75
CA ASP A 12 0.76 -2.42 -12.42
C ASP A 12 0.05 -2.13 -11.09
N LEU A 13 -0.24 -0.85 -10.79
CA LEU A 13 -0.80 -0.40 -9.51
C LEU A 13 -2.02 -1.22 -9.07
N THR A 14 -2.94 -1.50 -9.99
CA THR A 14 -4.15 -2.31 -9.69
C THR A 14 -3.77 -3.72 -9.23
N ALA A 15 -2.84 -4.39 -9.92
CA ALA A 15 -2.44 -5.76 -9.58
C ALA A 15 -1.64 -5.84 -8.27
N VAL A 16 -0.82 -4.81 -7.98
CA VAL A 16 -0.11 -4.68 -6.70
C VAL A 16 -1.12 -4.54 -5.57
N LEU A 17 -2.09 -3.63 -5.72
CA LEU A 17 -3.15 -3.42 -4.72
C LEU A 17 -4.00 -4.69 -4.49
N ASP A 18 -4.36 -5.41 -5.55
CA ASP A 18 -5.09 -6.70 -5.43
C ASP A 18 -4.28 -7.75 -4.68
N SER A 19 -2.96 -7.72 -4.83
CA SER A 19 -2.05 -8.61 -4.10
C SER A 19 -1.93 -8.22 -2.63
N ILE A 20 -1.86 -6.92 -2.33
CA ILE A 20 -1.91 -6.42 -0.94
C ILE A 20 -3.23 -6.84 -0.29
N ASP A 21 -4.37 -6.62 -0.94
CA ASP A 21 -5.68 -7.00 -0.39
C ASP A 21 -5.79 -8.50 -0.10
N ARG A 22 -5.31 -9.35 -1.01
CA ARG A 22 -5.30 -10.81 -0.77
C ARG A 22 -4.46 -11.21 0.43
N VAL A 23 -3.35 -10.54 0.68
CA VAL A 23 -2.48 -10.80 1.84
C VAL A 23 -3.09 -10.21 3.12
N ALA A 24 -3.67 -9.01 3.03
CA ALA A 24 -4.32 -8.28 4.12
C ALA A 24 -5.61 -8.96 4.62
N ALA A 25 -6.39 -9.56 3.72
CA ALA A 25 -7.67 -10.22 4.03
C ALA A 25 -7.52 -11.33 5.09
N VAL A 26 -6.40 -12.05 5.10
CA VAL A 26 -6.10 -13.09 6.11
C VAL A 26 -6.07 -12.52 7.53
N ARG A 27 -5.86 -11.21 7.68
CA ARG A 27 -5.82 -10.50 8.96
C ARG A 27 -7.07 -9.65 9.23
N GLY A 28 -8.06 -9.65 8.33
CA GLY A 28 -9.23 -8.78 8.41
C GLY A 28 -8.92 -7.33 8.05
N TRP A 29 -7.96 -7.11 7.15
CA TRP A 29 -7.54 -5.77 6.72
C TRP A 29 -7.78 -5.62 5.22
N ARG A 30 -7.90 -4.36 4.77
CA ARG A 30 -8.05 -4.00 3.36
C ARG A 30 -7.33 -2.71 3.02
N THR A 31 -6.99 -2.52 1.76
CA THR A 31 -6.50 -1.23 1.26
C THR A 31 -7.66 -0.28 1.04
N ARG A 32 -7.48 0.98 1.46
CA ARG A 32 -8.35 2.09 1.08
C ARG A 32 -8.02 2.49 -0.35
N ARG A 33 -8.71 1.89 -1.31
CA ARG A 33 -8.52 2.13 -2.74
C ARG A 33 -8.75 3.60 -3.09
N PRO A 34 -7.94 4.20 -3.97
CA PRO A 34 -8.26 5.47 -4.61
C PRO A 34 -9.59 5.34 -5.36
N SER A 35 -10.39 6.42 -5.37
CA SER A 35 -11.66 6.46 -6.11
C SER A 35 -11.48 6.24 -7.61
N ASP A 36 -10.31 6.61 -8.15
CA ASP A 36 -9.95 6.42 -9.54
C ASP A 36 -8.49 5.92 -9.62
N THR A 37 -8.31 4.60 -9.53
CA THR A 37 -6.98 3.98 -9.54
C THR A 37 -6.27 4.16 -10.89
N ALA A 38 -7.01 4.10 -11.99
CA ALA A 38 -6.47 4.26 -13.34
C ALA A 38 -5.91 5.68 -13.56
N ARG A 39 -6.60 6.70 -13.05
CA ARG A 39 -6.08 8.07 -13.07
C ARG A 39 -4.82 8.24 -12.23
N VAL A 40 -4.80 7.69 -11.01
CA VAL A 40 -3.61 7.76 -10.15
C VAL A 40 -2.41 7.11 -10.82
N GLU A 41 -2.59 5.97 -11.47
CA GLU A 41 -1.56 5.32 -12.28
C GLU A 41 -1.09 6.22 -13.44
N ALA A 42 -2.02 6.81 -14.20
CA ALA A 42 -1.69 7.70 -15.31
C ALA A 42 -0.92 8.95 -14.87
N ASP A 43 -1.32 9.54 -13.73
CA ASP A 43 -0.68 10.71 -13.13
C ASP A 43 0.73 10.37 -12.64
N ALA A 44 0.90 9.23 -11.96
CA ALA A 44 2.20 8.75 -11.49
C ALA A 44 3.15 8.45 -12.66
N ARG A 45 2.65 7.80 -13.73
CA ARG A 45 3.42 7.55 -14.96
C ARG A 45 3.81 8.86 -15.64
N SER A 46 2.90 9.82 -15.72
CA SER A 46 3.17 11.14 -16.31
C SER A 46 4.22 11.90 -15.51
N ALA A 47 4.12 11.89 -14.19
CA ALA A 47 5.11 12.50 -13.29
C ALA A 47 6.49 11.85 -13.43
N GLN A 48 6.54 10.52 -13.52
CA GLN A 48 7.79 9.78 -13.74
C GLN A 48 8.49 10.21 -15.04
N VAL A 49 7.75 10.37 -16.12
CA VAL A 49 8.28 10.83 -17.42
C VAL A 49 8.75 12.29 -17.34
N ALA A 50 7.96 13.16 -16.72
CA ALA A 50 8.25 14.59 -16.64
C ALA A 50 9.46 14.90 -15.74
N LEU A 51 9.54 14.23 -14.58
CA LEU A 51 10.57 14.48 -13.56
C LEU A 51 11.80 13.59 -13.71
N ARG A 52 11.73 12.53 -14.54
CA ARG A 52 12.76 11.48 -14.67
C ARG A 52 13.15 10.87 -13.31
N MET A 53 12.19 10.76 -12.40
CA MET A 53 12.35 10.19 -11.07
C MET A 53 11.22 9.19 -10.78
N PRO A 54 11.43 8.18 -9.90
CA PRO A 54 10.34 7.33 -9.44
C PRO A 54 9.20 8.16 -8.84
N SER A 55 7.96 7.78 -9.15
CA SER A 55 6.75 8.43 -8.63
C SER A 55 5.90 7.41 -7.85
N PRO A 56 6.29 7.06 -6.62
CA PRO A 56 5.57 6.05 -5.85
C PRO A 56 4.18 6.55 -5.40
N VAL A 57 3.26 5.62 -5.19
CA VAL A 57 1.88 5.89 -4.72
C VAL A 57 1.72 5.42 -3.29
N VAL A 58 1.29 6.30 -2.39
CA VAL A 58 1.00 5.94 -1.00
C VAL A 58 -0.45 5.47 -0.87
N VAL A 59 -0.64 4.31 -0.25
CA VAL A 59 -1.94 3.68 -0.03
C VAL A 59 -2.13 3.42 1.46
N VAL A 60 -3.34 3.65 1.94
CA VAL A 60 -3.69 3.41 3.35
C VAL A 60 -4.22 1.99 3.50
N LEU A 61 -3.72 1.28 4.49
CA LEU A 61 -4.26 0.01 4.97
C LEU A 61 -5.16 0.29 6.17
N GLU A 62 -6.34 -0.31 6.17
CA GLU A 62 -7.34 -0.16 7.21
C GLU A 62 -7.94 -1.50 7.62
N ILE A 63 -8.63 -1.52 8.75
CA ILE A 63 -9.40 -2.69 9.19
C ILE A 63 -10.60 -2.81 8.26
N ASP A 64 -10.87 -4.03 7.80
CA ASP A 64 -12.08 -4.30 7.05
C ASP A 64 -13.29 -4.11 7.98
N PRO A 65 -14.33 -3.34 7.60
CA PRO A 65 -15.53 -3.18 8.42
C PRO A 65 -16.19 -4.51 8.80
N ASP A 66 -15.99 -5.56 8.00
CA ASP A 66 -16.56 -6.89 8.20
C ASP A 66 -15.56 -7.84 8.93
N ALA A 67 -14.44 -7.32 9.43
CA ALA A 67 -13.45 -8.12 10.14
C ALA A 67 -14.00 -8.66 11.47
N ALA A 68 -13.70 -9.93 11.75
CA ALA A 68 -14.09 -10.59 12.99
C ALA A 68 -13.45 -9.97 14.26
N ASP A 69 -12.33 -9.27 14.12
CA ASP A 69 -11.66 -8.54 15.20
C ASP A 69 -11.41 -7.07 14.78
N PRO A 70 -12.37 -6.17 15.05
CA PRO A 70 -12.31 -4.77 14.62
C PRO A 70 -11.33 -3.92 15.44
N LEU A 71 -10.73 -4.47 16.51
CA LEU A 71 -9.77 -3.78 17.35
C LEU A 71 -8.32 -4.17 17.06
N ARG A 72 -8.11 -5.16 16.18
CA ARG A 72 -6.78 -5.60 15.78
C ARG A 72 -5.97 -4.44 15.17
N PRO A 73 -4.77 -4.13 15.69
CA PRO A 73 -3.95 -3.07 15.13
C PRO A 73 -3.50 -3.44 13.71
N VAL A 74 -3.65 -2.51 12.77
CA VAL A 74 -3.14 -2.64 11.40
C VAL A 74 -1.63 -2.38 11.42
N ASP A 75 -0.86 -3.29 10.82
CA ASP A 75 0.60 -3.21 10.74
C ASP A 75 1.06 -3.68 9.35
N ALA A 76 1.36 -2.72 8.48
CA ALA A 76 1.84 -2.95 7.13
C ALA A 76 3.23 -3.59 7.11
N THR A 77 4.06 -3.29 8.10
CA THR A 77 5.42 -3.85 8.21
C THR A 77 5.35 -5.35 8.50
N ALA A 78 4.57 -5.75 9.51
CA ALA A 78 4.35 -7.15 9.83
C ALA A 78 3.64 -7.90 8.70
N LEU A 79 2.75 -7.23 7.95
CA LEU A 79 2.08 -7.81 6.79
C LEU A 79 3.08 -8.19 5.70
N LEU A 80 3.88 -7.23 5.24
CA LEU A 80 4.80 -7.40 4.12
C LEU A 80 6.05 -8.20 4.49
N ALA A 81 6.45 -8.20 5.77
CA ALA A 81 7.49 -9.10 6.26
C ALA A 81 7.06 -10.57 6.23
N ALA A 82 5.80 -10.86 6.55
CA ALA A 82 5.27 -12.23 6.53
C ALA A 82 4.99 -12.74 5.11
N ARG A 83 4.47 -11.88 4.24
CA ARG A 83 4.19 -12.19 2.83
C ARG A 83 4.53 -10.98 1.95
N PRO A 84 5.75 -10.95 1.38
CA PRO A 84 6.17 -9.87 0.51
C PRO A 84 5.26 -9.74 -0.72
N VAL A 85 4.96 -8.49 -1.09
CA VAL A 85 4.27 -8.15 -2.34
C VAL A 85 5.26 -7.36 -3.21
N PRO A 86 5.64 -7.89 -4.39
CA PRO A 86 6.50 -7.15 -5.32
C PRO A 86 5.91 -5.78 -5.64
N GLY A 87 6.76 -4.74 -5.65
CA GLY A 87 6.33 -3.37 -5.93
C GLY A 87 5.65 -2.67 -4.74
N ALA A 88 5.63 -3.26 -3.55
CA ALA A 88 5.07 -2.65 -2.35
C ALA A 88 6.05 -2.73 -1.16
N VAL A 89 6.17 -1.62 -0.42
CA VAL A 89 6.93 -1.54 0.83
C VAL A 89 6.11 -0.87 1.91
N ALA A 90 6.30 -1.25 3.17
CA ALA A 90 5.65 -0.54 4.27
C ALA A 90 6.25 0.88 4.36
N ASP A 91 5.41 1.89 4.55
CA ASP A 91 5.87 3.28 4.76
C ASP A 91 6.77 3.35 6.00
N GLY A 92 6.51 2.49 6.99
CA GLY A 92 7.33 2.29 8.17
C GLY A 92 7.38 3.54 9.05
N ARG A 93 6.89 3.47 10.29
CA ARG A 93 7.05 4.61 11.24
C ARG A 93 8.49 4.82 11.74
N ARG A 94 9.53 4.19 11.17
CA ARG A 94 10.94 4.38 11.56
C ARG A 94 11.91 4.22 10.38
N GLY A 95 12.68 5.27 10.11
CA GLY A 95 13.89 5.18 9.28
C GLY A 95 14.53 6.50 8.81
N LEU A 96 13.80 7.63 8.74
CA LEU A 96 14.40 8.91 8.28
C LEU A 96 15.04 9.76 9.39
N HIS A 97 15.02 9.30 10.63
CA HIS A 97 15.82 9.86 11.71
C HIS A 97 16.78 8.78 12.20
N GLY A 98 18.03 8.87 11.74
CA GLY A 98 19.14 8.07 12.23
C GLY A 98 19.27 8.24 13.74
N ALA A 99 19.36 7.12 14.44
CA ALA A 99 19.85 7.04 15.81
C ALA A 99 21.33 6.68 15.77
#